data_AF-A0A2E5B5D8-F1
#
_entry.id   AF-A0A2E5B5D8-F1
#
_cell.length_a   1.000
_cell.length_b   1.000
_cell.length_c   1.000
_cell.angle_alpha   90.00
_cell.angle_beta   90.00
_cell.angle_gamma   90.00
#
_symmetry.space_group_name_H-M   'P 1'
#
loop_
_entity.id
_entity.type
_entity.pdbx_description
1 polymer ?
#
loop_
_entity_poly.entity_id
_entity_poly.type
_entity_poly.pdbx_seq_one_letter_code
_entity_poly.pdbx_strand_id
1 'polypeptide(L)'
;MSDEELSSETAEESNSPLETEEPKEPVSNSNSLIEKFRLTGDEEILKDVKPSIFAFVPMYIVSLIILGAHMLFAIDWDASSDDNFLVKTMVFLIELSDIGEIGFVLVMLGVAWFNRMLNGTTSGKWTTIFLLIVALTPPVLRLDDFIAWIMNKDSGFIPLDEFSYTLFGIFWAVLFTLFTVFYQRSFHYAITNHRVIFTQHLIIPGDGRRILFDNINEIRTQRTMLGAIFGYNTIICDTGSQLGIGEDAMSVSVGTTGGNSGESTNAEGQVTRSLFKKMFAFITYQRSRKIDLPDPRFSFFCITNWKSIEQLLNDMHQRHSQSGILNELKDQIAESQD
;
A
#
# COMPACT_ATOMS: atom_id res chain seq x y z
N MET A 1 9.88 -88.16 -5.25
CA MET A 1 9.23 -87.35 -6.30
C MET A 1 10.32 -86.51 -6.91
N SER A 2 10.68 -86.77 -8.17
CA SER A 2 11.43 -85.89 -9.10
C SER A 2 12.56 -85.01 -8.52
N ASP A 3 13.82 -85.46 -8.63
CA ASP A 3 14.74 -85.11 -9.74
C ASP A 3 14.60 -83.63 -10.26
N GLU A 4 15.57 -82.71 -10.16
CA GLU A 4 16.88 -82.56 -10.89
C GLU A 4 16.71 -82.18 -12.39
N GLU A 5 17.46 -81.27 -13.04
CA GLU A 5 18.71 -80.49 -12.78
C GLU A 5 18.42 -79.00 -12.35
N LEU A 6 19.21 -77.89 -12.43
CA LEU A 6 20.38 -77.36 -13.19
C LEU A 6 20.16 -77.12 -14.72
N SER A 7 20.79 -76.17 -15.45
CA SER A 7 21.52 -74.91 -15.13
C SER A 7 21.78 -74.02 -16.38
N SER A 8 21.86 -72.67 -16.21
CA SER A 8 22.69 -71.67 -16.96
C SER A 8 22.66 -71.50 -18.51
N GLU A 9 23.21 -70.34 -18.96
CA GLU A 9 23.64 -69.96 -20.34
C GLU A 9 22.56 -69.57 -21.38
N THR A 10 22.78 -68.65 -22.35
CA THR A 10 23.82 -67.59 -22.51
C THR A 10 23.34 -66.48 -23.47
N ALA A 11 23.88 -65.25 -23.29
CA ALA A 11 23.93 -64.01 -24.10
C ALA A 11 23.11 -63.81 -25.40
N GLU A 12 22.68 -62.55 -25.63
CA GLU A 12 23.27 -61.72 -26.71
C GLU A 12 23.12 -60.21 -26.42
N GLU A 13 24.06 -59.38 -26.91
CA GLU A 13 24.05 -57.92 -26.77
C GLU A 13 23.46 -57.24 -28.02
N SER A 14 22.78 -56.11 -27.83
CA SER A 14 22.59 -55.11 -28.90
C SER A 14 22.60 -53.70 -28.31
N ASN A 15 23.09 -52.72 -29.08
CA ASN A 15 23.77 -51.56 -28.51
C ASN A 15 23.22 -50.22 -29.02
N SER A 16 23.11 -49.25 -28.10
CA SER A 16 22.99 -47.80 -28.33
C SER A 16 21.70 -47.26 -28.99
N PRO A 17 21.42 -45.93 -28.90
CA PRO A 17 22.11 -44.89 -28.12
C PRO A 17 21.24 -44.24 -27.04
N LEU A 18 21.85 -43.40 -26.19
CA LEU A 18 21.14 -42.50 -25.29
C LEU A 18 20.53 -41.34 -26.09
N GLU A 19 19.31 -40.94 -25.73
CA GLU A 19 18.80 -39.60 -26.01
C GLU A 19 18.86 -38.79 -24.70
N THR A 20 19.53 -37.63 -24.75
CA THR A 20 19.81 -36.83 -23.55
C THR A 20 18.60 -36.00 -23.18
N GLU A 21 17.85 -36.38 -22.14
CA GLU A 21 16.86 -35.47 -21.54
C GLU A 21 17.58 -34.24 -20.95
N GLU A 22 17.32 -33.06 -21.52
CA GLU A 22 17.70 -31.80 -20.89
C GLU A 22 16.96 -31.62 -19.55
N PRO A 23 17.58 -30.98 -18.54
CA PRO A 23 17.01 -30.87 -17.21
C PRO A 23 15.80 -29.93 -17.19
N LYS A 24 14.60 -30.52 -17.21
CA LYS A 24 13.32 -29.83 -17.07
C LYS A 24 13.26 -29.03 -15.75
N GLU A 25 13.39 -27.71 -15.84
CA GLU A 25 13.08 -26.81 -14.72
C GLU A 25 11.61 -26.95 -14.27
N PRO A 26 11.29 -26.63 -13.00
CA PRO A 26 10.01 -27.05 -12.39
C PRO A 26 8.78 -26.30 -12.93
N VAL A 27 8.14 -26.91 -13.93
CA VAL A 27 6.89 -26.51 -14.61
C VAL A 27 5.72 -26.19 -13.66
N SER A 28 5.80 -26.56 -12.39
CA SER A 28 4.80 -26.22 -11.36
C SER A 28 4.62 -24.71 -11.15
N ASN A 29 5.69 -23.90 -11.28
CA ASN A 29 5.62 -22.46 -10.96
C ASN A 29 4.94 -21.65 -12.07
N SER A 30 5.24 -21.92 -13.34
CA SER A 30 4.76 -21.14 -14.49
C SER A 30 3.22 -21.11 -14.56
N ASN A 31 2.58 -22.28 -14.47
CA ASN A 31 1.12 -22.40 -14.51
C ASN A 31 0.42 -21.56 -13.43
N SER A 32 0.97 -21.54 -12.20
CA SER A 32 0.42 -20.72 -11.10
C SER A 32 0.52 -19.21 -11.36
N LEU A 33 1.54 -18.78 -12.11
CA LEU A 33 1.74 -17.38 -12.49
C LEU A 33 0.89 -16.99 -13.70
N ILE A 34 0.75 -17.88 -14.68
CA ILE A 34 -0.13 -17.73 -15.86
C ILE A 34 -1.58 -17.49 -15.41
N GLU A 35 -2.09 -18.30 -14.47
CA GLU A 35 -3.42 -18.11 -13.90
C GLU A 35 -3.50 -16.80 -13.09
N LYS A 36 -2.53 -16.55 -12.20
CA LYS A 36 -2.50 -15.38 -11.32
C LYS A 36 -2.49 -14.05 -12.08
N PHE A 37 -1.73 -13.96 -13.16
CA PHE A 37 -1.68 -12.77 -14.03
C PHE A 37 -2.75 -12.79 -15.13
N ARG A 38 -3.48 -13.89 -15.31
CA ARG A 38 -4.50 -14.11 -16.35
C ARG A 38 -3.96 -13.75 -17.74
N LEU A 39 -2.92 -14.46 -18.14
CA LEU A 39 -2.23 -14.28 -19.43
C LEU A 39 -3.07 -14.85 -20.59
N THR A 40 -2.76 -14.43 -21.82
CA THR A 40 -3.22 -15.11 -23.04
C THR A 40 -2.21 -16.22 -23.42
N GLY A 41 -2.62 -17.18 -24.26
CA GLY A 41 -1.83 -18.40 -24.52
C GLY A 41 -0.53 -18.19 -25.29
N ASP A 42 -0.30 -16.97 -25.77
CA ASP A 42 0.87 -16.43 -26.44
C ASP A 42 1.83 -15.65 -25.50
N GLU A 43 1.43 -15.40 -24.26
CA GLU A 43 2.19 -14.56 -23.32
C GLU A 43 3.02 -15.34 -22.32
N GLU A 44 4.34 -15.29 -22.51
CA GLU A 44 5.32 -15.78 -21.54
C GLU A 44 5.69 -14.68 -20.53
N ILE A 45 6.09 -15.08 -19.31
CA ILE A 45 6.59 -14.17 -18.27
C ILE A 45 8.11 -14.09 -18.35
N LEU A 46 8.62 -12.97 -18.86
CA LEU A 46 10.07 -12.68 -18.85
C LEU A 46 10.57 -12.37 -17.44
N LYS A 47 9.77 -11.70 -16.60
CA LYS A 47 10.14 -11.45 -15.20
C LYS A 47 8.96 -11.22 -14.25
N ASP A 48 8.94 -11.93 -13.13
CA ASP A 48 8.13 -11.56 -11.95
C ASP A 48 8.90 -10.60 -11.04
N VAL A 49 8.19 -9.63 -10.45
CA VAL A 49 8.78 -8.58 -9.62
C VAL A 49 7.85 -8.22 -8.44
N LYS A 50 8.44 -7.91 -7.29
CA LYS A 50 7.76 -7.54 -6.03
C LYS A 50 8.41 -6.29 -5.43
N PRO A 51 7.69 -5.41 -4.71
CA PRO A 51 8.30 -4.32 -3.95
C PRO A 51 9.34 -4.85 -2.94
N SER A 52 10.36 -4.04 -2.65
CA SER A 52 11.34 -4.33 -1.60
C SER A 52 10.68 -4.49 -0.23
N ILE A 53 11.32 -5.25 0.66
CA ILE A 53 10.92 -5.35 2.08
C ILE A 53 10.92 -3.93 2.73
N PHE A 54 11.81 -3.04 2.28
CA PHE A 54 11.91 -1.67 2.79
C PHE A 54 11.02 -0.64 2.06
N ALA A 55 10.25 -1.05 1.05
CA ALA A 55 9.42 -0.15 0.23
C ALA A 55 8.41 0.68 1.05
N PHE A 56 7.92 0.11 2.16
CA PHE A 56 6.87 0.71 3.00
C PHE A 56 7.39 1.22 4.37
N VAL A 57 8.70 1.44 4.52
CA VAL A 57 9.31 2.08 5.71
C VAL A 57 8.55 3.35 6.17
N PRO A 58 8.10 4.26 5.29
CA PRO A 58 7.27 5.40 5.69
C PRO A 58 5.96 5.02 6.42
N MET A 59 5.28 3.94 6.05
CA MET A 59 4.09 3.46 6.76
C MET A 59 4.45 2.90 8.14
N TYR A 60 5.55 2.15 8.25
CA TYR A 60 6.04 1.68 9.55
C TYR A 60 6.46 2.85 10.47
N ILE A 61 6.93 3.98 9.91
CA ILE A 61 7.15 5.21 10.69
C ILE A 61 5.81 5.81 11.17
N VAL A 62 4.74 5.82 10.37
CA VAL A 62 3.40 6.24 10.83
C VAL A 62 2.90 5.34 11.97
N SER A 63 3.16 4.03 11.94
CA SER A 63 2.89 3.12 13.07
C SER A 63 3.57 3.57 14.37
N LEU A 64 4.87 3.93 14.29
CA LEU A 64 5.63 4.42 15.43
C LEU A 64 5.18 5.80 15.92
N ILE A 65 4.66 6.66 15.02
CA ILE A 65 4.05 7.94 15.40
C ILE A 65 2.71 7.71 16.14
N ILE A 66 1.88 6.76 15.69
CA ILE A 66 0.65 6.36 16.40
C ILE A 66 1.00 5.86 17.81
N LEU A 67 1.98 4.95 17.91
CA LEU A 67 2.45 4.43 19.20
C LEU A 67 2.98 5.56 20.10
N GLY A 68 3.86 6.41 19.58
CA GLY A 68 4.45 7.53 20.30
C GLY A 68 3.42 8.53 20.80
N ALA A 69 2.42 8.87 19.98
CA ALA A 69 1.33 9.76 20.39
C ALA A 69 0.54 9.20 21.59
N HIS A 70 0.22 7.90 21.60
CA HIS A 70 -0.42 7.28 22.76
C HIS A 70 0.51 7.22 23.98
N MET A 71 1.80 6.91 23.80
CA MET A 71 2.75 6.87 24.91
C MET A 71 2.96 8.26 25.55
N LEU A 72 2.86 9.34 24.79
CA LEU A 72 2.89 10.71 25.34
C LEU A 72 1.70 10.98 26.28
N PHE A 73 0.50 10.49 25.98
CA PHE A 73 -0.68 10.61 26.86
C PHE A 73 -0.75 9.52 27.95
N ALA A 74 0.12 8.52 27.89
CA ALA A 74 0.28 7.50 28.94
C ALA A 74 1.38 7.84 29.97
N ILE A 75 2.13 8.92 29.76
CA ILE A 75 3.10 9.46 30.70
C ILE A 75 2.38 10.44 31.64
N ASP A 76 2.65 10.34 32.93
CA ASP A 76 2.27 11.34 33.93
C ASP A 76 3.21 12.55 33.80
N TRP A 77 2.66 13.72 33.44
CA TRP A 77 3.42 14.96 33.24
C TRP A 77 3.10 15.96 34.35
N ASP A 78 4.10 16.33 35.14
CA ASP A 78 4.09 17.50 36.01
C ASP A 78 4.80 18.67 35.31
N ALA A 79 4.39 19.92 35.60
CA ALA A 79 4.91 21.12 34.96
C ALA A 79 5.18 22.26 35.96
N SER A 80 6.46 22.51 36.24
CA SER A 80 6.90 23.63 37.07
C SER A 80 6.99 24.96 36.29
N SER A 81 7.24 26.06 37.00
CA SER A 81 7.48 27.39 36.39
C SER A 81 8.63 27.39 35.38
N ASP A 82 9.63 26.54 35.58
CA ASP A 82 10.91 26.59 34.88
C ASP A 82 10.98 25.57 33.73
N ASP A 83 9.96 24.72 33.60
CA ASP A 83 9.95 23.61 32.65
C ASP A 83 9.94 23.99 31.17
N ASN A 84 10.44 23.06 30.36
CA ASN A 84 10.51 23.20 28.91
C ASN A 84 9.12 23.34 28.27
N PHE A 85 9.05 24.07 27.15
CA PHE A 85 7.81 24.30 26.39
C PHE A 85 7.04 23.01 26.06
N LEU A 86 7.73 21.90 25.79
CA LEU A 86 7.12 20.59 25.51
C LEU A 86 6.30 20.08 26.72
N VAL A 87 6.86 20.12 27.93
CA VAL A 87 6.20 19.65 29.16
C VAL A 87 4.91 20.43 29.40
N LYS A 88 5.00 21.77 29.37
CA LYS A 88 3.85 22.67 29.52
C LYS A 88 2.79 22.49 28.43
N THR A 89 3.20 22.11 27.21
CA THR A 89 2.29 21.77 26.12
C THR A 89 1.59 20.43 26.36
N MET A 90 2.28 19.41 26.89
CA MET A 90 1.67 18.11 27.21
C MET A 90 0.67 18.24 28.37
N VAL A 91 0.98 18.97 29.44
CA VAL A 91 0.05 19.21 30.55
C VAL A 91 -1.22 19.92 30.07
N PHE A 92 -1.10 21.01 29.30
CA PHE A 92 -2.25 21.68 28.69
C PHE A 92 -3.09 20.75 27.80
N LEU A 93 -2.46 19.82 27.08
CA LEU A 93 -3.16 18.83 26.27
C LEU A 93 -3.84 17.74 27.11
N ILE A 94 -3.31 17.40 28.30
CA ILE A 94 -3.93 16.45 29.23
C ILE A 94 -5.13 17.09 29.95
N GLU A 95 -4.98 18.32 30.44
CA GLU A 95 -6.10 19.14 30.96
C GLU A 95 -7.24 19.28 29.93
N LEU A 96 -6.89 19.38 28.64
CA LEU A 96 -7.86 19.41 27.53
C LEU A 96 -8.42 18.02 27.19
N SER A 97 -7.76 16.92 27.58
CA SER A 97 -8.26 15.55 27.43
C SER A 97 -9.22 15.17 28.56
N ASP A 98 -9.08 15.72 29.77
CA ASP A 98 -10.08 15.57 30.84
C ASP A 98 -11.48 16.07 30.38
N ILE A 99 -11.51 17.08 29.51
CA ILE A 99 -12.72 17.63 28.88
C ILE A 99 -13.16 16.77 27.67
N GLY A 100 -13.32 15.46 27.87
CA GLY A 100 -13.91 14.56 26.85
C GLY A 100 -12.95 14.15 25.73
N GLU A 101 -11.68 13.94 26.06
CA GLU A 101 -10.58 13.47 25.21
C GLU A 101 -10.17 14.40 24.05
N ILE A 102 -10.53 15.69 24.13
CA ILE A 102 -10.26 16.68 23.08
C ILE A 102 -8.75 16.87 22.87
N GLY A 103 -7.94 16.79 23.91
CA GLY A 103 -6.48 16.90 23.84
C GLY A 103 -5.83 15.84 22.96
N PHE A 104 -6.09 14.56 23.24
CA PHE A 104 -5.60 13.46 22.41
C PHE A 104 -6.14 13.52 20.98
N VAL A 105 -7.44 13.82 20.83
CA VAL A 105 -8.08 14.00 19.52
C VAL A 105 -7.33 15.07 18.71
N LEU A 106 -7.02 16.22 19.30
CA LEU A 106 -6.30 17.32 18.64
C LEU A 106 -4.93 16.86 18.13
N VAL A 107 -4.15 16.14 18.95
CA VAL A 107 -2.84 15.61 18.55
C VAL A 107 -2.95 14.60 17.41
N MET A 108 -3.86 13.63 17.52
CA MET A 108 -4.04 12.60 16.49
C MET A 108 -4.63 13.16 15.18
N LEU A 109 -5.51 14.16 15.24
CA LEU A 109 -5.97 14.89 14.05
C LEU A 109 -4.86 15.77 13.45
N GLY A 110 -3.95 16.30 14.28
CA GLY A 110 -2.70 16.95 13.84
C GLY A 110 -1.77 15.99 13.09
N VAL A 111 -1.59 14.76 13.60
CA VAL A 111 -0.86 13.68 12.90
C VAL A 111 -1.54 13.31 11.58
N ALA A 112 -2.87 13.15 11.57
CA ALA A 112 -3.64 12.87 10.35
C ALA A 112 -3.48 13.97 9.29
N TRP A 113 -3.63 15.24 9.70
CA TRP A 113 -3.44 16.40 8.83
C TRP A 113 -2.00 16.51 8.32
N PHE A 114 -0.99 16.35 9.18
CA PHE A 114 0.40 16.42 8.77
C PHE A 114 0.75 15.30 7.78
N ASN A 115 0.32 14.06 8.05
CA ASN A 115 0.47 12.94 7.13
C ASN A 115 -0.22 13.22 5.78
N ARG A 116 -1.41 13.82 5.77
CA ARG A 116 -2.12 14.22 4.54
C ARG A 116 -1.40 15.36 3.78
N MET A 117 -0.84 16.32 4.51
CA MET A 117 -0.18 17.53 3.99
C MET A 117 1.24 17.27 3.46
N LEU A 118 1.96 16.28 4.00
CA LEU A 118 3.20 15.75 3.40
C LEU A 118 2.98 15.30 1.94
N ASN A 119 1.76 14.83 1.64
CA ASN A 119 1.35 14.28 0.34
C ASN A 119 2.38 13.24 -0.15
N GLY A 120 2.61 12.23 0.70
CA GLY A 120 3.59 11.16 0.56
C GLY A 120 2.95 9.80 0.23
N THR A 121 3.75 8.73 0.15
CA THR A 121 3.21 7.36 -0.01
C THR A 121 2.33 6.93 1.18
N THR A 122 2.40 7.63 2.30
CA THR A 122 1.58 7.45 3.51
C THR A 122 0.27 8.25 3.52
N SER A 123 0.09 9.23 2.62
CA SER A 123 -1.08 10.14 2.63
C SER A 123 -2.32 9.59 1.94
N GLY A 124 -2.36 8.27 1.68
CA GLY A 124 -3.46 7.60 0.97
C GLY A 124 -4.78 7.64 1.73
N LYS A 125 -5.88 7.43 1.00
CA LYS A 125 -7.25 7.45 1.55
C LYS A 125 -7.42 6.51 2.75
N TRP A 126 -6.96 5.25 2.63
CA TRP A 126 -7.06 4.26 3.70
C TRP A 126 -6.27 4.65 4.97
N THR A 127 -5.01 5.09 4.84
CA THR A 127 -4.20 5.55 5.99
C THR A 127 -4.83 6.75 6.69
N THR A 128 -5.41 7.67 5.91
CA THR A 128 -6.10 8.86 6.45
C THR A 128 -7.35 8.43 7.24
N ILE A 129 -8.15 7.50 6.71
CA ILE A 129 -9.32 6.93 7.42
C ILE A 129 -8.89 6.20 8.69
N PHE A 130 -7.81 5.41 8.65
CA PHE A 130 -7.29 4.72 9.83
C PHE A 130 -6.89 5.72 10.93
N LEU A 131 -6.12 6.77 10.61
CA LEU A 131 -5.72 7.79 11.58
C LEU A 131 -6.92 8.54 12.16
N LEU A 132 -7.98 8.77 11.39
CA LEU A 132 -9.24 9.34 11.88
C LEU A 132 -10.00 8.40 12.82
N ILE A 133 -10.01 7.09 12.57
CA ILE A 133 -10.60 6.08 13.47
C ILE A 133 -9.83 6.05 14.80
N VAL A 134 -8.49 6.01 14.74
CA VAL A 134 -7.64 6.07 15.94
C VAL A 134 -7.91 7.34 16.75
N ALA A 135 -7.92 8.51 16.09
CA ALA A 135 -8.18 9.80 16.74
C ALA A 135 -9.53 9.84 17.47
N LEU A 136 -10.57 9.24 16.87
CA LEU A 136 -11.93 9.25 17.42
C LEU A 136 -12.23 8.08 18.37
N THR A 137 -11.29 7.16 18.59
CA THR A 137 -11.54 5.98 19.44
C THR A 137 -11.84 6.33 20.91
N PRO A 138 -11.04 7.17 21.62
CA PRO A 138 -11.35 7.53 23.00
C PRO A 138 -12.72 8.21 23.19
N PRO A 139 -13.10 9.29 22.45
CA PRO A 139 -14.40 9.92 22.64
C PRO A 139 -15.57 9.04 22.19
N VAL A 140 -15.37 8.09 21.25
CA VAL A 140 -16.41 7.11 20.87
C VAL A 140 -16.67 6.10 21.99
N LEU A 141 -15.64 5.68 22.74
CA LEU A 141 -15.82 4.80 23.89
C LEU A 141 -16.51 5.52 25.06
N ARG A 142 -16.13 6.79 25.34
CA ARG A 142 -16.81 7.66 26.32
C ARG A 142 -18.29 7.94 26.04
N LEU A 143 -18.79 7.68 24.82
CA LEU A 143 -20.23 7.73 24.54
C LEU A 143 -21.01 6.57 25.18
N ASP A 144 -20.37 5.42 25.45
CA ASP A 144 -21.03 4.29 26.09
C ASP A 144 -21.34 4.59 27.57
N ASP A 145 -20.41 5.21 28.29
CA ASP A 145 -20.60 5.74 29.65
C ASP A 145 -21.77 6.74 29.70
N PHE A 146 -21.82 7.65 28.73
CA PHE A 146 -22.89 8.66 28.61
C PHE A 146 -24.26 8.03 28.30
N ILE A 147 -24.29 6.96 27.48
CA ILE A 147 -25.50 6.20 27.19
C ILE A 147 -25.96 5.40 28.42
N ALA A 148 -25.05 4.82 29.19
CA ALA A 148 -25.36 4.15 30.45
C ALA A 148 -25.94 5.13 31.48
N TRP A 149 -25.34 6.31 31.61
CA TRP A 149 -25.84 7.40 32.45
C TRP A 149 -27.26 7.83 32.05
N ILE A 150 -27.54 8.08 30.76
CA ILE A 150 -28.89 8.41 30.26
C ILE A 150 -29.90 7.30 30.55
N MET A 151 -29.50 6.02 30.42
CA MET A 151 -30.38 4.88 30.67
C MET A 151 -30.39 4.41 32.14
N ASN A 152 -29.80 5.18 33.06
CA ASN A 152 -29.72 4.88 34.49
C ASN A 152 -29.22 3.45 34.77
N LYS A 153 -28.16 3.05 34.05
CA LYS A 153 -27.42 1.79 34.24
C LYS A 153 -26.11 2.06 34.98
N ASP A 154 -25.74 1.15 35.89
CA ASP A 154 -24.51 1.25 36.68
C ASP A 154 -23.21 0.99 35.88
N SER A 155 -23.31 0.60 34.60
CA SER A 155 -22.18 0.30 33.72
C SER A 155 -22.53 0.57 32.25
N GLY A 156 -21.49 0.83 31.45
CA GLY A 156 -21.51 0.71 29.99
C GLY A 156 -21.96 -0.68 29.49
N PHE A 157 -22.13 -0.79 28.19
CA PHE A 157 -22.27 -2.06 27.46
C PHE A 157 -20.92 -2.66 27.09
N ILE A 158 -19.86 -1.85 27.04
CA ILE A 158 -18.48 -2.25 26.77
C ILE A 158 -17.73 -2.31 28.12
N PRO A 159 -17.14 -3.45 28.52
CA PRO A 159 -16.39 -3.59 29.77
C PRO A 159 -14.97 -3.03 29.62
N LEU A 160 -14.87 -1.71 29.43
CA LEU A 160 -13.63 -0.95 29.26
C LEU A 160 -13.73 0.39 30.03
N ASP A 161 -14.00 0.28 31.33
CA ASP A 161 -14.32 1.37 32.25
C ASP A 161 -13.28 2.51 32.30
N GLU A 162 -12.05 2.29 31.80
CA GLU A 162 -11.00 3.30 31.68
C GLU A 162 -10.15 3.12 30.40
N PHE A 163 -9.89 4.22 29.68
CA PHE A 163 -9.16 4.20 28.42
C PHE A 163 -7.64 4.13 28.63
N SER A 164 -7.09 2.92 28.66
CA SER A 164 -5.62 2.74 28.76
C SER A 164 -4.91 3.13 27.46
N TYR A 165 -4.40 4.36 27.41
CA TYR A 165 -3.57 4.89 26.32
C TYR A 165 -2.45 3.93 25.89
N THR A 166 -1.72 3.34 26.84
CA THR A 166 -0.66 2.35 26.58
C THR A 166 -1.16 1.15 25.78
N LEU A 167 -2.27 0.55 26.21
CA LEU A 167 -2.84 -0.65 25.60
C LEU A 167 -3.38 -0.35 24.19
N PHE A 168 -4.13 0.74 24.04
CA PHE A 168 -4.66 1.16 22.75
C PHE A 168 -3.55 1.59 21.77
N GLY A 169 -2.49 2.23 22.26
CA GLY A 169 -1.32 2.58 21.45
C GLY A 169 -0.62 1.36 20.85
N ILE A 170 -0.39 0.34 21.68
CA ILE A 170 0.16 -0.95 21.23
C ILE A 170 -0.80 -1.61 20.24
N PHE A 171 -2.09 -1.69 20.56
CA PHE A 171 -3.11 -2.29 19.69
C PHE A 171 -3.17 -1.62 18.32
N TRP A 172 -3.32 -0.30 18.25
CA TRP A 172 -3.44 0.44 17.00
C TRP A 172 -2.15 0.40 16.17
N ALA A 173 -0.97 0.46 16.80
CA ALA A 173 0.31 0.33 16.11
C ALA A 173 0.51 -1.08 15.54
N VAL A 174 0.24 -2.14 16.33
CA VAL A 174 0.30 -3.53 15.84
C VAL A 174 -0.68 -3.75 14.68
N LEU A 175 -1.92 -3.26 14.80
CA LEU A 175 -2.94 -3.37 13.77
C LEU A 175 -2.56 -2.63 12.48
N PHE A 176 -2.04 -1.40 12.58
CA PHE A 176 -1.56 -0.65 11.42
C PHE A 176 -0.34 -1.32 10.76
N THR A 177 0.56 -1.89 11.57
CA THR A 177 1.73 -2.64 11.09
C THR A 177 1.30 -3.89 10.33
N LEU A 178 0.34 -4.65 10.87
CA LEU A 178 -0.22 -5.84 10.25
C LEU A 178 -0.90 -5.52 8.91
N PHE A 179 -1.73 -4.47 8.87
CA PHE A 179 -2.34 -4.00 7.62
C PHE A 179 -1.29 -3.49 6.61
N THR A 180 -0.22 -2.84 7.07
CA THR A 180 0.91 -2.43 6.21
C THR A 180 1.60 -3.65 5.59
N VAL A 181 1.85 -4.71 6.37
CA VAL A 181 2.42 -5.98 5.87
C VAL A 181 1.51 -6.64 4.83
N PHE A 182 0.19 -6.67 5.05
CA PHE A 182 -0.76 -7.20 4.07
C PHE A 182 -0.82 -6.35 2.79
N TYR A 183 -0.87 -5.02 2.91
CA TYR A 183 -0.84 -4.10 1.78
C TYR A 183 0.45 -4.24 0.96
N GLN A 184 1.61 -4.29 1.62
CA GLN A 184 2.91 -4.54 0.99
C GLN A 184 2.96 -5.87 0.24
N ARG A 185 2.44 -6.95 0.83
CA ARG A 185 2.38 -8.29 0.20
C ARG A 185 1.34 -8.40 -0.93
N SER A 186 0.44 -7.44 -1.07
CA SER A 186 -0.62 -7.47 -2.10
C SER A 186 -0.12 -7.17 -3.52
N PHE A 187 1.02 -6.47 -3.66
CA PHE A 187 1.52 -6.03 -4.96
C PHE A 187 2.36 -7.12 -5.65
N HIS A 188 2.02 -7.39 -6.91
CA HIS A 188 2.75 -8.31 -7.78
C HIS A 188 2.83 -7.73 -9.18
N TYR A 189 4.03 -7.74 -9.78
CA TYR A 189 4.28 -7.18 -11.10
C TYR A 189 4.83 -8.26 -12.03
N ALA A 190 4.48 -8.19 -13.30
CA ALA A 190 5.09 -9.01 -14.35
C ALA A 190 5.47 -8.18 -15.58
N ILE A 191 6.57 -8.57 -16.21
CA ILE A 191 6.95 -8.20 -17.57
C ILE A 191 6.71 -9.45 -18.42
N THR A 192 5.87 -9.35 -19.44
CA THR A 192 5.63 -10.41 -20.44
C THR A 192 6.27 -10.05 -21.78
N ASN A 193 6.14 -10.93 -22.77
CA ASN A 193 6.56 -10.65 -24.15
C ASN A 193 5.83 -9.45 -24.80
N HIS A 194 4.64 -9.05 -24.31
CA HIS A 194 3.81 -8.02 -24.97
C HIS A 194 3.31 -6.89 -24.05
N ARG A 195 3.33 -7.07 -22.72
CA ARG A 195 2.85 -6.06 -21.77
C ARG A 195 3.52 -6.11 -20.41
N VAL A 196 3.49 -4.97 -19.74
CA VAL A 196 3.64 -4.87 -18.29
C VAL A 196 2.29 -5.09 -17.62
N ILE A 197 2.27 -5.88 -16.53
CA ILE A 197 1.08 -6.16 -15.73
C ILE A 197 1.35 -5.76 -14.27
N PHE A 198 0.51 -4.86 -13.74
CA PHE A 198 0.52 -4.44 -12.35
C PHE A 198 -0.72 -5.00 -11.62
N THR A 199 -0.56 -5.94 -10.70
CA THR A 199 -1.69 -6.60 -10.02
C THR A 199 -1.66 -6.37 -8.51
N GLN A 200 -2.84 -6.09 -7.93
CA GLN A 200 -3.04 -5.97 -6.48
C GLN A 200 -3.94 -7.10 -5.98
N HIS A 201 -3.34 -8.12 -5.36
CA HIS A 201 -4.03 -9.26 -4.74
C HIS A 201 -4.09 -9.07 -3.23
N LEU A 202 -5.13 -8.41 -2.71
CA LEU A 202 -5.29 -8.24 -1.25
C LEU A 202 -6.01 -9.44 -0.62
N ILE A 203 -7.18 -9.82 -1.18
CA ILE A 203 -8.02 -10.96 -0.75
C ILE A 203 -8.71 -11.56 -1.98
N ILE A 204 -9.36 -10.70 -2.77
CA ILE A 204 -9.89 -11.01 -4.10
C ILE A 204 -8.79 -10.72 -5.13
N PRO A 205 -8.71 -11.44 -6.28
CA PRO A 205 -7.92 -11.00 -7.43
C PRO A 205 -8.44 -9.65 -7.95
N GLY A 206 -7.80 -8.56 -7.53
CA GLY A 206 -8.12 -7.23 -8.03
C GLY A 206 -7.76 -7.11 -9.51
N ASP A 207 -8.53 -6.32 -10.26
CA ASP A 207 -8.20 -6.08 -11.67
C ASP A 207 -6.85 -5.37 -11.78
N GLY A 208 -5.96 -5.94 -12.60
CA GLY A 208 -4.58 -5.52 -12.71
C GLY A 208 -4.37 -4.64 -13.94
N ARG A 209 -3.80 -3.44 -13.77
CA ARG A 209 -3.52 -2.55 -14.90
C ARG A 209 -2.54 -3.24 -15.85
N ARG A 210 -2.93 -3.37 -17.11
CA ARG A 210 -2.11 -3.86 -18.21
C ARG A 210 -1.67 -2.69 -19.09
N ILE A 211 -0.41 -2.68 -19.50
CA ILE A 211 0.15 -1.66 -20.41
C ILE A 211 0.97 -2.39 -21.47
N LEU A 212 0.54 -2.32 -22.73
CA LEU A 212 1.33 -2.82 -23.86
C LEU A 212 2.54 -1.90 -24.09
N PHE A 213 3.68 -2.46 -24.50
CA PHE A 213 4.91 -1.68 -24.70
C PHE A 213 4.77 -0.58 -25.76
N ASP A 214 3.95 -0.82 -26.79
CA ASP A 214 3.52 0.12 -27.83
C ASP A 214 2.90 1.41 -27.27
N ASN A 215 2.28 1.35 -26.08
CA ASN A 215 1.57 2.45 -25.44
C ASN A 215 2.40 3.16 -24.35
N ILE A 216 3.70 2.84 -24.22
CA ILE A 216 4.64 3.53 -23.33
C ILE A 216 5.37 4.61 -24.15
N ASN A 217 5.38 5.85 -23.67
CA ASN A 217 6.11 6.95 -24.31
C ASN A 217 7.49 7.15 -23.70
N GLU A 218 7.62 6.97 -22.38
CA GLU A 218 8.86 7.17 -21.64
C GLU A 218 8.94 6.22 -20.43
N ILE A 219 10.15 5.79 -20.10
CA ILE A 219 10.48 4.97 -18.93
C ILE A 219 11.35 5.83 -18.01
N ARG A 220 10.74 6.44 -16.98
CA ARG A 220 11.46 7.29 -16.01
C ARG A 220 11.75 6.53 -14.73
N THR A 221 12.90 6.78 -14.11
CA THR A 221 13.24 6.22 -12.78
C THR A 221 13.35 7.30 -11.71
N GLN A 222 12.77 7.03 -10.53
CA GLN A 222 12.62 7.99 -9.44
C GLN A 222 13.13 7.41 -8.12
N ARG A 223 14.33 7.85 -7.73
CA ARG A 223 15.01 7.38 -6.51
C ARG A 223 14.73 8.31 -5.34
N THR A 224 14.15 7.79 -4.26
CA THR A 224 13.96 8.52 -3.00
C THR A 224 15.22 8.46 -2.13
N MET A 225 15.34 9.32 -1.12
CA MET A 225 16.47 9.26 -0.16
C MET A 225 16.54 7.91 0.58
N LEU A 226 15.40 7.28 0.87
CA LEU A 226 15.37 5.93 1.44
C LEU A 226 15.81 4.87 0.41
N GLY A 227 15.43 5.01 -0.87
CA GLY A 227 15.95 4.18 -1.96
C GLY A 227 17.45 4.43 -2.28
N ALA A 228 17.99 5.59 -1.88
CA ALA A 228 19.43 5.83 -1.90
C ALA A 228 20.15 4.91 -0.92
N ILE A 229 19.65 4.85 0.32
CA ILE A 229 20.22 4.06 1.43
C ILE A 229 19.97 2.55 1.27
N PHE A 230 18.73 2.15 1.02
CA PHE A 230 18.30 0.74 0.95
C PHE A 230 18.40 0.11 -0.45
N GLY A 231 19.08 0.77 -1.40
CA GLY A 231 19.39 0.22 -2.72
C GLY A 231 18.23 0.03 -3.70
N TYR A 232 17.01 0.42 -3.35
CA TYR A 232 15.83 0.29 -4.21
C TYR A 232 15.57 1.55 -5.06
N ASN A 233 14.87 1.38 -6.18
CA ASN A 233 14.43 2.47 -7.06
C ASN A 233 12.99 2.22 -7.54
N THR A 234 12.30 3.25 -8.02
CA THR A 234 10.97 3.12 -8.62
C THR A 234 11.04 3.42 -10.11
N ILE A 235 10.46 2.54 -10.94
CA ILE A 235 10.39 2.73 -12.41
C ILE A 235 8.94 3.03 -12.77
N ILE A 236 8.71 4.08 -13.56
CA ILE A 236 7.37 4.55 -13.96
C ILE A 236 7.30 4.49 -15.49
N CYS A 237 6.24 3.86 -16.00
CA CYS A 237 5.97 3.74 -17.43
C CYS A 237 4.93 4.81 -17.82
N ASP A 238 5.36 5.90 -18.44
CA ASP A 238 4.46 7.01 -18.78
C ASP A 238 3.78 6.77 -20.12
N THR A 239 2.46 6.57 -20.09
CA THR A 239 1.66 6.17 -21.25
C THR A 239 1.05 7.33 -22.05
N GLY A 240 1.64 8.52 -21.96
CA GLY A 240 1.17 9.78 -22.59
C GLY A 240 -0.15 10.35 -22.06
N SER A 241 -1.11 9.50 -21.72
CA SER A 241 -2.38 9.85 -21.10
C SER A 241 -2.19 10.26 -19.64
N GLN A 242 -2.69 11.45 -19.30
CA GLN A 242 -2.69 11.98 -17.93
C GLN A 242 -3.62 11.21 -16.97
N LEU A 243 -4.23 10.09 -17.40
CA LEU A 243 -4.94 9.14 -16.54
C LEU A 243 -4.01 8.42 -15.54
N GLY A 244 -2.68 8.58 -15.64
CA GLY A 244 -1.75 8.24 -14.56
C GLY A 244 -1.77 9.23 -13.38
N ILE A 245 -2.25 10.46 -13.59
CA ILE A 245 -2.44 11.46 -12.54
C ILE A 245 -3.72 11.10 -11.78
N GLY A 246 -3.59 10.19 -10.82
CA GLY A 246 -4.69 9.87 -9.91
C GLY A 246 -5.06 11.11 -9.09
N GLU A 247 -6.21 11.72 -9.41
CA GLU A 247 -6.87 12.69 -8.52
C GLU A 247 -7.45 11.96 -7.29
N ASP A 248 -6.56 11.35 -6.50
CA ASP A 248 -6.83 10.81 -5.17
C ASP A 248 -6.95 11.92 -4.10
N ALA A 249 -7.04 13.16 -4.59
CA ALA A 249 -7.79 14.24 -3.97
C ALA A 249 -9.17 13.70 -3.54
N MET A 250 -9.34 13.55 -2.23
CA MET A 250 -10.65 13.52 -1.62
C MET A 250 -11.25 14.91 -1.82
N SER A 251 -11.87 15.15 -2.96
CA SER A 251 -12.77 16.27 -3.20
C SER A 251 -14.02 16.03 -2.35
N VAL A 252 -13.89 16.27 -1.04
CA VAL A 252 -14.97 16.04 -0.08
C VAL A 252 -16.06 17.07 -0.34
N SER A 253 -17.01 16.66 -1.17
CA SER A 253 -18.34 17.26 -1.31
C SER A 253 -19.11 17.05 -0.01
N VAL A 254 -18.68 17.74 1.05
CA VAL A 254 -19.47 17.94 2.27
C VAL A 254 -20.78 18.57 1.81
N GLY A 255 -21.85 17.76 1.81
CA GLY A 255 -22.94 17.90 0.86
C GLY A 255 -23.48 19.32 0.70
N THR A 256 -23.30 19.89 -0.50
CA THR A 256 -24.02 21.09 -0.97
C THR A 256 -25.47 20.77 -1.38
N THR A 257 -25.94 19.54 -1.10
CA THR A 257 -27.35 19.17 -1.06
C THR A 257 -28.08 20.04 -0.02
N GLY A 258 -28.70 21.12 -0.48
CA GLY A 258 -29.58 21.94 0.34
C GLY A 258 -30.72 21.08 0.89
N GLY A 259 -30.76 20.94 2.22
CA GLY A 259 -31.73 20.13 2.94
C GLY A 259 -32.19 20.87 4.19
N ASN A 260 -33.24 21.67 4.04
CA ASN A 260 -33.78 22.51 5.11
C ASN A 260 -34.69 21.68 6.05
N SER A 261 -34.14 20.65 6.68
CA SER A 261 -34.79 19.88 7.74
C SER A 261 -34.70 20.67 9.05
N GLY A 262 -35.72 21.48 9.32
CA GLY A 262 -35.81 22.24 10.57
C GLY A 262 -36.17 21.32 11.74
N GLU A 263 -35.23 21.12 12.66
CA GLU A 263 -35.45 20.43 13.93
C GLU A 263 -34.69 21.16 15.04
N SER A 264 -35.38 21.48 16.13
CA SER A 264 -34.91 22.42 17.15
C SER A 264 -33.84 21.81 18.05
N THR A 265 -32.57 21.99 17.67
CA THR A 265 -31.40 21.63 18.48
C THR A 265 -30.68 22.89 18.97
N ASN A 266 -30.18 22.84 20.21
CA ASN A 266 -29.55 24.00 20.88
C ASN A 266 -28.42 24.61 20.05
N ALA A 267 -28.24 25.94 20.16
CA ALA A 267 -27.25 26.69 19.37
C ALA A 267 -25.83 26.11 19.47
N GLU A 268 -25.45 25.61 20.65
CA GLU A 268 -24.18 24.93 20.90
C GLU A 268 -24.03 23.65 20.06
N GLY A 269 -25.09 22.85 19.91
CA GLY A 269 -25.14 21.67 19.06
C GLY A 269 -25.00 21.98 17.56
N GLN A 270 -25.49 23.16 17.13
CA GLN A 270 -25.32 23.65 15.77
C GLN A 270 -23.90 24.21 15.53
N VAL A 271 -23.34 24.96 16.50
CA VAL A 271 -21.98 25.52 16.44
C VAL A 271 -20.93 24.40 16.45
N THR A 272 -21.04 23.45 17.39
CA THR A 272 -20.17 22.26 17.43
C THR A 272 -20.24 21.46 16.13
N ARG A 273 -21.42 21.10 15.62
CA ARG A 273 -21.55 20.44 14.30
C ARG A 273 -20.93 21.25 13.15
N SER A 274 -21.00 22.58 13.19
CA SER A 274 -20.36 23.46 12.21
C SER A 274 -18.82 23.44 12.31
N LEU A 275 -18.28 23.45 13.54
CA LEU A 275 -16.85 23.34 13.81
C LEU A 275 -16.30 21.95 13.43
N PHE A 276 -16.96 20.86 13.83
CA PHE A 276 -16.59 19.49 13.43
C PHE A 276 -16.59 19.32 11.90
N LYS A 277 -17.60 19.84 11.19
CA LYS A 277 -17.62 19.82 9.71
C LYS A 277 -16.46 20.60 9.10
N LYS A 278 -16.12 21.78 9.62
CA LYS A 278 -14.98 22.59 9.15
C LYS A 278 -13.64 21.93 9.45
N MET A 279 -13.47 21.36 10.64
CA MET A 279 -12.29 20.61 11.05
C MET A 279 -12.08 19.38 10.15
N PHE A 280 -13.13 18.58 9.92
CA PHE A 280 -13.08 17.43 9.01
C PHE A 280 -12.75 17.85 7.57
N ALA A 281 -13.38 18.92 7.04
CA ALA A 281 -13.04 19.46 5.73
C ALA A 281 -11.57 19.93 5.64
N PHE A 282 -11.03 20.55 6.70
CA PHE A 282 -9.64 21.00 6.77
C PHE A 282 -8.64 19.83 6.86
N ILE A 283 -8.98 18.74 7.55
CA ILE A 283 -8.12 17.54 7.68
C ILE A 283 -8.14 16.68 6.41
N THR A 284 -9.29 16.62 5.73
CA THR A 284 -9.41 15.90 4.45
C THR A 284 -8.81 16.66 3.26
N TYR A 285 -8.69 17.98 3.36
CA TYR A 285 -8.03 18.85 2.38
C TYR A 285 -6.61 18.37 2.10
N GLN A 286 -6.31 18.13 0.82
CA GLN A 286 -4.99 17.72 0.35
C GLN A 286 -4.40 18.84 -0.50
N ARG A 287 -3.14 19.20 -0.22
CA ARG A 287 -2.38 20.09 -1.09
C ARG A 287 -2.12 19.39 -2.42
N SER A 288 -2.77 19.85 -3.48
CA SER A 288 -2.44 19.44 -4.86
C SER A 288 -0.98 19.81 -5.18
N ARG A 289 -0.25 18.85 -5.75
CA ARG A 289 1.12 19.02 -6.26
C ARG A 289 1.12 18.54 -7.70
N LYS A 290 1.74 19.29 -8.61
CA LYS A 290 2.01 18.87 -10.00
C LYS A 290 3.23 17.93 -10.08
N ILE A 291 3.36 17.04 -9.10
CA ILE A 291 4.46 16.07 -8.99
C ILE A 291 3.77 14.74 -8.78
N ASP A 292 3.86 13.88 -9.78
CA ASP A 292 3.35 12.52 -9.67
C ASP A 292 4.08 11.83 -8.52
N LEU A 293 3.32 11.32 -7.56
CA LEU A 293 3.86 10.32 -6.65
C LEU A 293 3.64 8.94 -7.26
N PRO A 294 4.65 8.06 -7.24
CA PRO A 294 4.52 6.74 -7.82
C PRO A 294 3.63 5.88 -6.93
N ASP A 295 2.40 5.63 -7.39
CA ASP A 295 1.51 4.65 -6.80
C ASP A 295 2.02 3.22 -7.12
N PRO A 296 2.15 2.31 -6.14
CA PRO A 296 2.44 0.89 -6.38
C PRO A 296 1.44 0.16 -7.28
N ARG A 297 0.31 0.77 -7.67
CA ARG A 297 -0.65 0.28 -8.67
C ARG A 297 -0.27 0.58 -10.12
N PHE A 298 0.55 1.60 -10.35
CA PHE A 298 0.85 2.13 -11.70
C PHE A 298 2.35 2.22 -12.01
N SER A 299 3.19 1.82 -11.05
CA SER A 299 4.64 1.88 -11.17
C SER A 299 5.27 0.62 -10.57
N PHE A 300 6.46 0.28 -11.07
CA PHE A 300 7.34 -0.69 -10.45
C PHE A 300 7.91 -0.05 -9.18
N PHE A 301 7.17 -0.15 -8.08
CA PHE A 301 7.41 0.61 -6.86
C PHE A 301 8.50 0.02 -5.96
N CYS A 302 9.54 0.82 -5.69
CA CYS A 302 10.58 0.57 -4.70
C CYS A 302 11.22 -0.83 -4.79
N ILE A 303 11.75 -1.17 -5.96
CA ILE A 303 12.26 -2.51 -6.31
C ILE A 303 13.79 -2.62 -6.20
N THR A 304 14.25 -3.78 -5.77
CA THR A 304 15.66 -4.21 -5.76
C THR A 304 16.11 -4.66 -7.15
N ASN A 305 17.40 -4.51 -7.48
CA ASN A 305 17.98 -4.87 -8.79
C ASN A 305 17.34 -4.14 -9.99
N TRP A 306 16.73 -2.97 -9.74
CA TRP A 306 16.00 -2.14 -10.69
C TRP A 306 16.68 -1.95 -12.06
N LYS A 307 18.01 -1.83 -12.12
CA LYS A 307 18.76 -1.68 -13.39
C LYS A 307 18.48 -2.80 -14.41
N SER A 308 18.42 -4.05 -13.96
CA SER A 308 18.15 -5.20 -14.84
C SER A 308 16.71 -5.16 -15.38
N ILE A 309 15.79 -4.60 -14.60
CA ILE A 309 14.36 -4.47 -14.94
C ILE A 309 14.15 -3.27 -15.87
N GLU A 310 14.88 -2.17 -15.64
CA GLU A 310 14.97 -1.00 -16.52
C GLU A 310 15.57 -1.36 -17.88
N GLN A 311 16.65 -2.15 -17.92
CA GLN A 311 17.24 -2.68 -19.16
C GLN A 311 16.24 -3.54 -19.92
N LEU A 312 15.67 -4.57 -19.28
CA LEU A 312 14.65 -5.44 -19.89
C LEU A 312 13.44 -4.65 -20.42
N LEU A 313 12.97 -3.66 -19.67
CA LEU A 313 11.84 -2.81 -20.04
C LEU A 313 12.18 -1.89 -21.23
N ASN A 314 13.40 -1.36 -21.29
CA ASN A 314 13.89 -0.59 -22.44
C ASN A 314 14.04 -1.47 -23.69
N ASP A 315 14.60 -2.68 -23.56
CA ASP A 315 14.78 -3.61 -24.67
C ASP A 315 13.43 -4.04 -25.27
N MET A 316 12.45 -4.36 -24.42
CA MET A 316 11.09 -4.71 -24.85
C MET A 316 10.35 -3.50 -25.46
N HIS A 317 10.49 -2.30 -24.89
CA HIS A 317 9.93 -1.09 -25.48
C HIS A 317 10.58 -0.74 -26.83
N GLN A 318 11.89 -0.97 -27.02
CA GLN A 318 12.54 -0.77 -28.31
C GLN A 318 12.02 -1.75 -29.38
N ARG A 319 11.88 -3.04 -29.05
CA ARG A 319 11.31 -4.05 -29.97
C ARG A 319 9.90 -3.70 -30.42
N HIS A 320 9.05 -3.28 -29.48
CA HIS A 320 7.65 -2.92 -29.74
C HIS A 320 7.43 -1.49 -30.26
N SER A 321 8.47 -0.65 -30.27
CA SER A 321 8.39 0.66 -30.89
C SER A 321 8.31 0.54 -32.40
N GLN A 322 7.64 1.49 -33.05
CA GLN A 322 7.55 1.58 -34.51
C GLN A 322 8.94 1.54 -35.18
N SER A 323 9.97 2.12 -34.53
CA SER A 323 11.36 2.07 -35.01
C SER A 323 12.01 0.69 -34.88
N GLY A 324 11.62 -0.13 -33.90
CA GLY A 324 12.06 -1.52 -33.79
C GLY A 324 11.50 -2.36 -34.93
N ILE A 325 10.19 -2.31 -35.12
CA ILE A 325 9.46 -3.00 -36.21
C ILE A 325 10.01 -2.58 -37.59
N LEU A 326 10.29 -1.28 -37.79
CA LEU A 326 10.91 -0.77 -39.03
C LEU A 326 12.32 -1.31 -39.28
N ASN A 327 13.12 -1.57 -38.23
CA ASN A 327 14.43 -2.20 -38.38
C ASN A 327 14.28 -3.69 -38.68
N GLU A 328 13.42 -4.41 -37.95
CA GLU A 328 13.17 -5.84 -38.18
C GLU A 328 12.67 -6.11 -39.61
N LEU A 329 11.70 -5.31 -40.09
CA LEU A 329 11.23 -5.38 -41.49
C LEU A 329 12.34 -5.07 -42.50
N LYS A 330 13.21 -4.10 -42.22
CA LYS A 330 14.36 -3.78 -43.08
C LYS A 330 15.35 -4.95 -43.14
N ASP A 331 15.63 -5.58 -42.02
CA ASP A 331 16.62 -6.65 -41.93
C ASP A 331 16.07 -7.96 -42.53
N GLN A 332 14.79 -8.28 -42.32
CA GLN A 332 14.07 -9.34 -43.07
C GLN A 332 14.06 -9.09 -44.59
N ILE A 333 13.89 -7.83 -45.04
CA ILE A 333 13.96 -7.48 -46.46
C ILE A 333 15.39 -7.69 -47.00
N ALA A 334 16.42 -7.40 -46.21
CA ALA A 334 17.82 -7.63 -46.60
C ALA A 334 18.12 -9.14 -46.72
N GLU A 335 17.74 -9.95 -45.72
CA GLU A 335 17.88 -11.41 -45.75
C GLU A 335 17.09 -12.06 -46.90
N SER A 336 16.04 -11.40 -47.41
CA SER A 336 15.27 -11.87 -48.58
C SER A 336 15.88 -11.51 -49.96
N GLN A 337 17.03 -10.84 -49.99
CA GLN A 337 17.68 -10.35 -51.23
C GLN A 337 19.04 -11.00 -51.54
N ASP A 338 19.57 -11.85 -50.64
CA ASP A 338 20.77 -12.69 -50.84
C ASP A 338 20.41 -14.14 -51.25
#